data_AF-A0A365ZTW8-F1
#
_entry.id   AF-A0A365ZTW8-F1
#
_cell.length_a   1.000
_cell.length_b   1.000
_cell.length_c   1.000
_cell.angle_alpha   90.00
_cell.angle_beta   90.00
_cell.angle_gamma   90.00
#
_symmetry.space_group_name_H-M   'P 1'
#
loop_
_entity.id
_entity.type
_entity.pdbx_description
1 polymer ?
#
loop_
_entity_poly.entity_id
_entity_poly.type
_entity_poly.pdbx_seq_one_letter_code
_entity_poly.pdbx_strand_id
1 'polypeptide(L)'
;MLIGYGRVSTAEQNPVHQIDALRRAGVQRERIYIDTASGAKASRPKLDLVLSLLRAGDTLVVTRLDRLGRSVQHLINLGAQLREREVGLQVIEQGIDTATAEGRAMFGMLSVLAEFQRELIVANTRDGLAAARARGRQGGRRPRLTPAQVRQAQRLYDEGEHTVAEIAAMFGVPRSTVYGHLDKTTIGTRPKAARRSAATAAERTPSTPPARGDRGSADGATGRCPSCGAEAGRGARDRWQQRQDLAITWLYPDPQRPGAVVERRHCAACQPHKQVTVLECPRCRDGPMLAGELAQQADPPAEPVRAWLTEHGWHEDERGLVCGAHPVRVPAGSPR
;
A
#
# COMPACT_ATOMS: atom_id res chain seq x y z
N MET A 1 39.95 -15.68 -9.63
CA MET A 1 39.91 -14.26 -10.05
C MET A 1 39.28 -13.39 -8.95
N LEU A 2 39.69 -12.12 -8.76
CA LEU A 2 39.07 -11.23 -7.77
C LEU A 2 37.93 -10.40 -8.38
N ILE A 3 36.76 -10.42 -7.73
CA ILE A 3 35.59 -9.59 -8.09
C ILE A 3 35.18 -8.78 -6.86
N GLY A 4 35.06 -7.46 -7.01
CA GLY A 4 34.76 -6.54 -5.92
C GLY A 4 33.30 -6.15 -5.86
N TYR A 5 32.72 -6.14 -4.67
CA TYR A 5 31.36 -5.68 -4.46
C TYR A 5 31.25 -4.66 -3.30
N GLY A 6 30.41 -3.65 -3.48
CA GLY A 6 30.09 -2.65 -2.47
C GLY A 6 28.66 -2.14 -2.53
N ARG A 7 28.23 -1.43 -1.49
CA ARG A 7 26.87 -0.89 -1.37
C ARG A 7 26.87 0.47 -0.67
N VAL A 8 26.14 1.44 -1.21
CA VAL A 8 25.85 2.73 -0.55
C VAL A 8 24.37 2.84 -0.21
N SER A 9 24.05 3.52 0.90
CA SER A 9 22.68 3.61 1.41
C SER A 9 21.85 4.69 0.70
N THR A 10 22.48 5.70 0.09
CA THR A 10 21.82 6.77 -0.68
C THR A 10 22.69 7.15 -1.88
N ALA A 11 22.10 7.69 -2.95
CA ALA A 11 22.84 8.10 -4.16
C ALA A 11 23.85 9.23 -3.89
N GLU A 12 23.62 10.02 -2.85
CA GLU A 12 24.49 11.11 -2.40
C GLU A 12 25.72 10.63 -1.61
N GLN A 13 25.74 9.36 -1.15
CA GLN A 13 26.91 8.80 -0.48
C GLN A 13 28.01 8.48 -1.50
N ASN A 14 29.15 9.14 -1.35
CA ASN A 14 30.30 8.95 -2.22
C ASN A 14 30.90 7.52 -2.06
N PRO A 15 30.86 6.65 -3.09
CA PRO A 15 31.39 5.29 -3.02
C PRO A 15 32.92 5.23 -3.11
N VAL A 16 33.62 6.36 -3.28
CA VAL A 16 35.07 6.44 -3.50
C VAL A 16 35.86 5.64 -2.46
N HIS A 17 35.54 5.78 -1.17
CA HIS A 17 36.24 5.03 -0.12
C HIS A 17 36.14 3.50 -0.31
N GLN A 18 34.97 3.00 -0.76
CA GLN A 18 34.79 1.57 -1.00
C GLN A 18 35.56 1.11 -2.24
N ILE A 19 35.53 1.91 -3.31
CA ILE A 19 36.26 1.62 -4.54
C ILE A 19 37.77 1.59 -4.26
N ASP A 20 38.29 2.55 -3.51
CA ASP A 20 39.70 2.62 -3.17
C ASP A 20 40.15 1.46 -2.26
N ALA A 21 39.30 1.03 -1.32
CA ALA A 21 39.55 -0.16 -0.53
C ALA A 21 39.63 -1.43 -1.41
N LEU A 22 38.66 -1.62 -2.32
CA LEU A 22 38.65 -2.77 -3.24
C LEU A 22 39.84 -2.78 -4.19
N ARG A 23 40.25 -1.61 -4.70
CA ARG A 23 41.45 -1.49 -5.55
C ARG A 23 42.73 -1.81 -4.79
N ARG A 24 42.86 -1.35 -3.55
CA ARG A 24 43.99 -1.69 -2.67
C ARG A 24 44.07 -3.19 -2.37
N ALA A 25 42.93 -3.87 -2.34
CA ALA A 25 42.85 -5.32 -2.20
C ALA A 25 43.15 -6.09 -3.52
N GLY A 26 43.52 -5.40 -4.61
CA GLY A 26 43.92 -6.02 -5.87
C GLY A 26 42.78 -6.25 -6.86
N VAL A 27 41.57 -5.73 -6.60
CA VAL A 27 40.45 -5.84 -7.54
C VAL A 27 40.63 -4.87 -8.70
N GLN A 28 40.53 -5.37 -9.93
CA GLN A 28 40.55 -4.56 -11.15
C GLN A 28 39.30 -3.66 -11.22
N ARG A 29 39.45 -2.43 -11.74
CA ARG A 29 38.39 -1.41 -11.71
C ARG A 29 37.13 -1.86 -12.44
N GLU A 30 37.29 -2.62 -13.51
CA GLU A 30 36.24 -3.15 -14.39
C GLU A 30 35.44 -4.27 -13.70
N ARG A 31 35.95 -4.80 -12.58
CA ARG A 31 35.35 -5.88 -11.80
C ARG A 31 34.83 -5.41 -10.45
N ILE A 32 34.65 -4.09 -10.28
CA ILE A 32 34.06 -3.49 -9.07
C ILE A 32 32.61 -3.14 -9.36
N TYR A 33 31.71 -3.68 -8.54
CA TYR A 33 30.27 -3.53 -8.68
C TYR A 33 29.67 -2.87 -7.43
N ILE A 34 29.04 -1.69 -7.58
CA ILE A 34 28.49 -0.91 -6.46
C ILE A 34 26.98 -0.72 -6.60
N ASP A 35 26.19 -1.27 -5.69
CA ASP A 35 24.75 -0.99 -5.61
C ASP A 35 24.43 0.28 -4.79
N THR A 36 23.37 0.96 -5.18
CA THR A 36 22.74 2.03 -4.40
C THR A 36 21.40 1.51 -3.88
N ALA A 37 21.34 1.17 -2.58
CA ALA A 37 20.19 0.49 -2.00
C ALA A 37 19.99 0.84 -0.52
N SER A 38 18.86 1.47 -0.19
CA SER A 38 18.42 1.78 1.17
C SER A 38 17.44 0.74 1.72
N GLY A 39 17.68 0.23 2.93
CA GLY A 39 16.75 -0.66 3.62
C GLY A 39 16.88 -2.15 3.28
N ALA A 40 16.19 -3.00 4.05
CA ALA A 40 16.33 -4.46 3.99
C ALA A 40 15.65 -5.14 2.78
N LYS A 41 14.78 -4.43 2.05
CA LYS A 41 14.00 -4.93 0.89
C LYS A 41 14.40 -4.30 -0.45
N ALA A 42 15.44 -3.47 -0.50
CA ALA A 42 15.86 -2.86 -1.75
C ALA A 42 16.48 -3.89 -2.70
N SER A 43 16.14 -3.79 -3.98
CA SER A 43 16.73 -4.61 -5.05
C SER A 43 18.23 -4.37 -5.17
N ARG A 44 19.02 -5.43 -5.45
CA ARG A 44 20.49 -5.42 -5.51
C ARG A 44 20.99 -6.07 -6.79
N PRO A 45 20.66 -5.49 -7.95
CA PRO A 45 20.91 -6.12 -9.25
C PRO A 45 22.39 -6.37 -9.50
N LYS A 46 23.29 -5.55 -8.95
CA LYS A 46 24.73 -5.76 -9.15
C LYS A 46 25.28 -6.87 -8.26
N LEU A 47 24.74 -7.08 -7.06
CA LEU A 47 25.09 -8.26 -6.26
C LEU A 47 24.68 -9.54 -7.01
N ASP A 48 23.45 -9.58 -7.52
CA ASP A 48 22.94 -10.73 -8.26
C ASP A 48 23.81 -11.02 -9.51
N LEU A 49 24.20 -9.96 -10.24
CA LEU A 49 25.14 -10.06 -11.35
C LEU A 49 26.49 -10.63 -10.89
N VAL A 50 27.10 -10.09 -9.82
CA VAL A 50 28.38 -10.60 -9.28
C VAL A 50 28.28 -12.07 -8.92
N LEU A 51 27.20 -12.49 -8.26
CA LEU A 51 26.98 -13.89 -7.91
C LEU A 51 26.83 -14.80 -9.13
N SER A 52 26.29 -14.29 -10.24
CA SER A 52 26.22 -15.03 -11.51
C SER A 52 27.56 -15.13 -12.23
N LEU A 53 28.45 -14.14 -12.07
CA LEU A 53 29.75 -14.08 -12.73
C LEU A 53 30.81 -14.96 -12.07
N LEU A 54 30.71 -15.19 -10.76
CA LEU A 54 31.70 -15.96 -9.99
C LEU A 54 31.80 -17.42 -10.46
N ARG A 55 33.01 -17.93 -10.61
CA ARG A 55 33.33 -19.32 -10.94
C ARG A 55 34.19 -19.97 -9.86
N ALA A 56 34.30 -21.29 -9.88
CA ALA A 56 35.21 -22.01 -9.00
C ALA A 56 36.64 -21.45 -9.10
N GLY A 57 37.29 -21.22 -7.95
CA GLY A 57 38.60 -20.55 -7.86
C GLY A 57 38.55 -19.02 -7.86
N ASP A 58 37.37 -18.41 -7.95
CA ASP A 58 37.21 -16.97 -7.79
C ASP A 58 37.10 -16.56 -6.32
N THR A 59 37.30 -15.27 -6.06
CA THR A 59 37.16 -14.68 -4.73
C THR A 59 36.31 -13.43 -4.83
N LEU A 60 35.21 -13.43 -4.08
CA LEU A 60 34.39 -12.26 -3.86
C LEU A 60 35.04 -11.38 -2.80
N VAL A 61 35.43 -10.17 -3.16
CA VAL A 61 36.03 -9.19 -2.25
C VAL A 61 34.98 -8.14 -1.91
N VAL A 62 34.75 -7.93 -0.61
CA VAL A 62 33.84 -6.91 -0.10
C VAL A 62 34.52 -6.05 0.96
N THR A 63 34.06 -4.82 1.10
CA THR A 63 34.61 -3.91 2.12
C THR A 63 34.19 -4.35 3.53
N ARG A 64 32.89 -4.64 3.72
CA ARG A 64 32.30 -5.03 5.01
C ARG A 64 31.15 -6.00 4.89
N LEU A 65 30.89 -6.78 5.93
CA LEU A 65 29.79 -7.75 6.00
C LEU A 65 28.39 -7.13 5.90
N ASP A 66 28.14 -5.98 6.53
CA ASP A 66 26.83 -5.27 6.47
C ASP A 66 26.54 -4.68 5.07
N ARG A 67 27.56 -4.61 4.23
CA ARG A 67 27.44 -4.25 2.83
C ARG A 67 27.14 -5.45 1.97
N LEU A 68 27.42 -6.68 2.40
CA LEU A 68 27.14 -7.91 1.66
C LEU A 68 25.76 -8.49 1.98
N GLY A 69 25.39 -8.59 3.26
CA GLY A 69 24.17 -9.29 3.69
C GLY A 69 23.04 -8.39 4.19
N ARG A 70 21.79 -8.86 4.05
CA ARG A 70 20.59 -8.22 4.66
C ARG A 70 20.29 -8.70 6.08
N SER A 71 20.87 -9.83 6.45
CA SER A 71 20.79 -10.46 7.76
C SER A 71 21.96 -11.40 7.92
N VAL A 72 22.19 -11.85 9.14
CA VAL A 72 23.17 -12.89 9.45
C VAL A 72 22.85 -14.19 8.73
N GLN A 73 21.64 -14.73 8.90
CA GLN A 73 21.21 -15.90 8.13
C GLN A 73 21.49 -15.78 6.63
N HIS A 74 21.31 -14.59 6.04
CA HIS A 74 21.64 -14.37 4.64
C HIS A 74 23.15 -14.46 4.37
N LEU A 75 24.00 -13.94 5.26
CA LEU A 75 25.46 -14.11 5.17
C LEU A 75 25.88 -15.57 5.34
N ILE A 76 25.32 -16.31 6.30
CA ILE A 76 25.61 -17.74 6.50
C ILE A 76 25.26 -18.53 5.24
N ASN A 77 24.05 -18.34 4.72
CA ASN A 77 23.60 -19.03 3.51
C ASN A 77 24.47 -18.66 2.31
N LEU A 78 24.82 -17.38 2.16
CA LEU A 78 25.68 -16.93 1.09
C LEU A 78 27.10 -17.51 1.19
N GLY A 79 27.69 -17.53 2.39
CA GLY A 79 28.99 -18.15 2.63
C GLY A 79 28.99 -19.64 2.33
N ALA A 80 27.91 -20.35 2.69
CA ALA A 80 27.75 -21.77 2.36
C ALA A 80 27.65 -22.00 0.84
N GLN A 81 26.86 -21.18 0.13
CA GLN A 81 26.71 -21.24 -1.33
C GLN A 81 28.02 -20.94 -2.06
N LEU A 82 28.77 -19.93 -1.62
CA LEU A 82 30.07 -19.60 -2.21
C LEU A 82 31.05 -20.75 -2.02
N ARG A 83 31.07 -21.38 -0.84
CA ARG A 83 31.91 -22.55 -0.56
C ARG A 83 31.57 -23.75 -1.43
N GLU A 84 30.28 -24.07 -1.59
CA GLU A 84 29.83 -25.17 -2.45
C GLU A 84 30.26 -24.97 -3.91
N ARG A 85 30.38 -23.72 -4.34
CA ARG A 85 30.87 -23.33 -5.67
C ARG A 85 32.40 -23.16 -5.75
N GLU A 86 33.13 -23.50 -4.69
CA GLU A 86 34.57 -23.30 -4.57
C GLU A 86 35.01 -21.84 -4.79
N VAL A 87 34.17 -20.91 -4.33
CA VAL A 87 34.41 -19.46 -4.38
C VAL A 87 34.83 -18.96 -2.99
N GLY A 88 35.94 -18.24 -2.92
CA GLY A 88 36.40 -17.56 -1.71
C GLY A 88 35.60 -16.29 -1.40
N LEU A 89 35.53 -15.91 -0.14
CA LEU A 89 34.99 -14.64 0.32
C LEU A 89 36.05 -13.91 1.15
N GLN A 90 36.42 -12.72 0.71
CA GLN A 90 37.34 -11.84 1.40
C GLN A 90 36.63 -10.56 1.87
N VAL A 91 36.77 -10.23 3.15
CA VAL A 91 36.19 -9.03 3.77
C VAL A 91 37.32 -8.16 4.29
N ILE A 92 37.49 -6.98 3.69
CA ILE A 92 38.65 -6.12 3.91
C ILE A 92 38.71 -5.58 5.35
N GLU A 93 37.65 -4.94 5.84
CA GLU A 93 37.70 -4.27 7.15
C GLU A 93 37.75 -5.25 8.32
N GLN A 94 37.08 -6.40 8.20
CA GLN A 94 37.08 -7.44 9.23
C GLN A 94 38.26 -8.40 9.09
N GLY A 95 39.10 -8.28 8.05
CA GLY A 95 40.23 -9.18 7.82
C GLY A 95 39.81 -10.65 7.64
N ILE A 96 38.61 -10.90 7.13
CA ILE A 96 38.10 -12.27 6.95
C ILE A 96 38.51 -12.77 5.58
N ASP A 97 39.09 -13.96 5.52
CA ASP A 97 39.29 -14.72 4.29
C ASP A 97 38.76 -16.14 4.47
N THR A 98 37.65 -16.48 3.82
CA THR A 98 37.04 -17.81 3.96
C THR A 98 37.80 -18.92 3.22
N ALA A 99 38.87 -18.59 2.47
CA ALA A 99 39.79 -19.59 1.95
C ALA A 99 40.59 -20.26 3.08
N THR A 100 40.81 -19.57 4.20
CA THR A 100 41.55 -20.09 5.37
C THR A 100 40.61 -20.72 6.41
N ALA A 101 41.13 -21.64 7.23
CA ALA A 101 40.34 -22.28 8.28
C ALA A 101 39.94 -21.27 9.37
N GLU A 102 40.87 -20.37 9.71
CA GLU A 102 40.73 -19.30 10.67
C GLU A 102 39.66 -18.29 10.23
N GLY A 103 39.70 -17.87 8.96
CA GLY A 103 38.70 -16.93 8.43
C GLY A 103 37.31 -17.56 8.33
N ARG A 104 37.19 -18.87 8.04
CA ARG A 104 35.91 -19.58 8.14
C ARG A 104 35.37 -19.61 9.58
N ALA A 105 36.21 -19.89 10.56
CA ALA A 105 35.81 -19.88 11.97
C ALA A 105 35.36 -18.48 12.42
N MET A 106 36.12 -17.44 12.08
CA MET A 106 35.80 -16.05 12.38
C MET A 106 34.48 -15.60 11.72
N PHE A 107 34.26 -15.99 10.46
CA PHE A 107 33.01 -15.72 9.76
C PHE A 107 31.79 -16.35 10.47
N GLY A 108 31.93 -17.61 10.91
CA GLY A 108 30.89 -18.29 11.68
C GLY A 108 30.59 -17.60 13.01
N MET A 109 31.63 -17.25 13.78
CA MET A 109 31.49 -16.57 15.07
C MET A 109 30.84 -15.20 14.95
N LEU A 110 31.27 -14.38 13.97
CA LEU A 110 30.67 -13.07 13.71
C LEU A 110 29.22 -13.17 13.27
N SER A 111 28.88 -14.25 12.56
CA SER A 111 27.50 -14.54 12.20
C SER A 111 26.67 -14.75 13.47
N VAL A 112 27.05 -15.71 14.32
CA VAL A 112 26.35 -15.99 15.59
C VAL A 112 26.19 -14.72 16.46
N LEU A 113 27.25 -13.93 16.60
CA LEU A 113 27.21 -12.69 17.39
C LEU A 113 26.23 -11.66 16.82
N ALA A 114 26.21 -11.46 15.50
CA ALA A 114 25.30 -10.52 14.87
C ALA A 114 23.83 -10.98 14.95
N GLU A 115 23.59 -12.29 15.02
CA GLU A 115 22.25 -12.87 15.20
C GLU A 115 21.74 -12.60 16.60
N PHE A 116 22.57 -12.87 17.60
CA PHE A 116 22.32 -12.55 19.00
C PHE A 116 22.04 -11.05 19.22
N GLN A 117 22.85 -10.16 18.62
CA GLN A 117 22.62 -8.72 18.71
C GLN A 117 21.26 -8.30 18.12
N ARG A 118 20.84 -8.92 17.01
CA ARG A 118 19.53 -8.64 16.42
C ARG A 118 18.39 -9.09 17.34
N GLU A 119 18.52 -10.26 17.94
CA GLU A 119 17.53 -10.77 18.90
C GLU A 119 17.41 -9.85 20.11
N LEU A 120 18.52 -9.36 20.65
CA LEU A 120 18.52 -8.37 21.73
C LEU A 120 17.81 -7.08 21.33
N ILE A 121 18.06 -6.53 20.13
CA ILE A 121 17.36 -5.33 19.66
C ILE A 121 15.85 -5.57 19.57
N VAL A 122 15.43 -6.72 19.06
CA VAL A 122 14.02 -7.09 18.95
C VAL A 122 13.38 -7.25 20.33
N ALA A 123 14.05 -7.94 21.26
CA ALA A 123 13.59 -8.10 22.64
C ALA A 123 13.43 -6.73 23.32
N ASN A 124 14.47 -5.90 23.31
CA ASN A 124 14.44 -4.55 23.89
C ASN A 124 13.35 -3.67 23.27
N THR A 125 13.14 -3.77 21.95
CA THR A 125 12.06 -3.03 21.29
C THR A 125 10.69 -3.50 21.75
N ARG A 126 10.49 -4.82 21.89
CA ARG A 126 9.23 -5.39 22.40
C ARG A 126 8.97 -4.97 23.84
N ASP A 127 9.99 -5.01 24.69
CA ASP A 127 9.91 -4.57 26.08
C ASP A 127 9.61 -3.08 26.18
N GLY A 128 10.28 -2.26 25.37
CA GLY A 128 10.01 -0.83 25.25
C GLY A 128 8.58 -0.52 24.79
N LEU A 129 8.07 -1.27 23.80
CA LEU A 129 6.69 -1.15 23.33
C LEU A 129 5.69 -1.61 24.39
N ALA A 130 5.97 -2.69 25.14
CA ALA A 130 5.14 -3.16 26.24
C ALA A 130 5.08 -2.12 27.37
N ALA A 131 6.23 -1.59 27.80
CA ALA A 131 6.31 -0.52 28.79
C ALA A 131 5.64 0.78 28.32
N ALA A 132 5.73 1.12 27.04
CA ALA A 132 5.03 2.26 26.47
C ALA A 132 3.50 2.06 26.49
N ARG A 133 3.01 0.88 26.13
CA ARG A 133 1.57 0.53 26.21
C ARG A 133 1.07 0.55 27.65
N ALA A 134 1.83 0.01 28.61
CA ALA A 134 1.50 0.04 30.03
C ALA A 134 1.39 1.49 30.57
N ARG A 135 2.20 2.42 30.03
CA ARG A 135 2.12 3.86 30.31
C ARG A 135 1.03 4.59 29.50
N GLY A 136 0.14 3.86 28.82
CA GLY A 136 -0.99 4.42 28.08
C GLY A 136 -0.67 4.93 26.67
N ARG A 137 0.55 4.74 26.16
CA ARG A 137 0.86 5.11 24.77
C ARG A 137 0.23 4.10 23.81
N GLN A 138 -0.83 4.52 23.14
CA GLN A 138 -1.41 3.78 22.01
C GLN A 138 -0.58 4.08 20.74
N GLY A 139 0.15 3.07 20.27
CA GLY A 139 0.88 3.14 19.00
C GLY A 139 -0.06 3.09 17.78
N GLY A 140 0.50 3.23 16.58
CA GLY A 140 -0.24 3.16 15.32
C GLY A 140 -0.49 4.52 14.66
N ARG A 141 -1.12 4.50 13.48
CA ARG A 141 -1.47 5.71 12.72
C ARG A 141 -2.59 6.45 13.45
N ARG A 142 -2.41 7.75 13.66
CA ARG A 142 -3.47 8.59 14.25
C ARG A 142 -4.74 8.53 13.39
N PRO A 143 -5.94 8.37 13.99
CA PRO A 143 -7.20 8.45 13.26
C PRO A 143 -7.32 9.76 12.49
N ARG A 144 -7.90 9.72 11.28
CA ARG A 144 -8.12 10.93 10.46
C ARG A 144 -9.29 11.78 10.94
N LEU A 145 -10.23 11.18 11.67
CA LEU A 145 -11.36 11.87 12.29
C LEU A 145 -11.22 11.84 13.81
N THR A 146 -11.49 12.96 14.45
CA THR A 146 -11.64 13.06 15.91
C THR A 146 -12.93 12.36 16.37
N PRO A 147 -13.05 11.95 17.65
CA PRO A 147 -14.30 11.37 18.15
C PRO A 147 -15.54 12.28 17.97
N ALA A 148 -15.35 13.60 18.01
CA ALA A 148 -16.42 14.56 17.74
C ALA A 148 -16.84 14.55 16.25
N GLN A 149 -15.87 14.52 15.34
CA GLN A 149 -16.13 14.41 13.90
C GLN A 149 -16.77 13.07 13.54
N VAL A 150 -16.39 11.97 14.21
CA VAL A 150 -17.04 10.66 14.04
C VAL A 150 -18.52 10.72 14.45
N ARG A 151 -18.84 11.30 15.61
CA ARG A 151 -20.24 11.49 16.04
C ARG A 151 -21.02 12.38 15.09
N GLN A 152 -20.40 13.44 14.58
CA GLN A 152 -21.04 14.32 13.62
C GLN A 152 -21.27 13.63 12.27
N ALA A 153 -20.31 12.85 11.78
CA ALA A 153 -20.46 12.06 10.56
C ALA A 153 -21.59 11.03 10.71
N GLN A 154 -21.68 10.35 11.86
CA GLN A 154 -22.79 9.45 12.17
C GLN A 154 -24.13 10.17 12.17
N ARG A 155 -24.21 11.34 12.80
CA ARG A 155 -25.44 12.15 12.83
C ARG A 155 -25.88 12.59 11.43
N LEU A 156 -24.96 13.10 10.61
CA LEU A 156 -25.28 13.51 9.23
C LEU A 156 -25.76 12.32 8.39
N TYR A 157 -25.19 11.15 8.62
CA TYR A 157 -25.64 9.90 8.00
C TYR A 157 -27.04 9.50 8.49
N ASP A 158 -27.29 9.56 9.80
CA ASP A 158 -28.58 9.26 10.42
C ASP A 158 -29.67 10.31 10.13
N GLU A 159 -29.31 11.52 9.69
CA GLU A 159 -30.20 12.58 9.18
C GLU A 159 -30.52 12.40 7.68
N GLY A 160 -29.63 11.74 6.93
CA GLY A 160 -29.89 11.19 5.58
C GLY A 160 -30.30 12.24 4.55
N GLU A 161 -29.92 13.47 4.81
CA GLU A 161 -29.94 14.61 3.89
C GLU A 161 -28.60 14.72 3.12
N HIS A 162 -27.60 13.92 3.50
CA HIS A 162 -26.27 13.90 2.88
C HIS A 162 -25.84 12.48 2.49
N THR A 163 -25.26 12.35 1.30
CA THR A 163 -24.56 11.14 0.88
C THR A 163 -23.26 10.95 1.69
N VAL A 164 -22.78 9.72 1.78
CA VAL A 164 -21.47 9.43 2.39
C VAL A 164 -20.34 10.13 1.62
N ALA A 165 -20.50 10.35 0.31
CA ALA A 165 -19.56 11.14 -0.49
C ALA A 165 -19.49 12.60 -0.04
N GLU A 166 -20.63 13.23 0.20
CA GLU A 166 -20.72 14.60 0.70
C GLU A 166 -20.19 14.72 2.13
N ILE A 167 -20.52 13.76 3.00
CA ILE A 167 -19.98 13.68 4.37
C ILE A 167 -18.45 13.54 4.33
N ALA A 168 -17.92 12.67 3.48
CA ALA A 168 -16.48 12.48 3.28
C ALA A 168 -15.80 13.78 2.80
N ALA A 169 -16.42 14.48 1.84
CA ALA A 169 -15.94 15.76 1.35
C ALA A 169 -15.95 16.85 2.43
N MET A 170 -17.02 16.94 3.23
CA MET A 170 -17.13 17.90 4.35
C MET A 170 -16.00 17.74 5.38
N PHE A 171 -15.57 16.51 5.65
CA PHE A 171 -14.48 16.24 6.59
C PHE A 171 -13.09 16.12 5.91
N GLY A 172 -13.01 16.26 4.59
CA GLY A 172 -11.74 16.12 3.85
C GLY A 172 -11.11 14.73 3.94
N VAL A 173 -11.91 13.69 4.17
CA VAL A 173 -11.43 12.30 4.30
C VAL A 173 -11.98 11.41 3.17
N PRO A 174 -11.33 10.27 2.87
CA PRO A 174 -11.89 9.28 1.95
C PRO A 174 -13.19 8.68 2.48
N ARG A 175 -14.07 8.23 1.58
CA ARG A 175 -15.34 7.57 1.96
C ARG A 175 -15.13 6.34 2.84
N SER A 176 -14.04 5.59 2.62
CA SER A 176 -13.65 4.45 3.46
C SER A 176 -13.39 4.84 4.91
N THR A 177 -12.89 6.06 5.17
CA THR A 177 -12.71 6.59 6.53
C THR A 177 -14.06 6.83 7.19
N VAL A 178 -15.03 7.40 6.47
CA VAL A 178 -16.39 7.61 6.99
C VAL A 178 -17.06 6.26 7.28
N TYR A 179 -17.12 5.36 6.29
CA TYR A 179 -17.72 4.02 6.47
C TYR A 179 -17.05 3.18 7.57
N GLY A 180 -15.75 3.35 7.81
CA GLY A 180 -15.03 2.67 8.88
C GLY A 180 -15.41 3.16 10.29
N HIS A 181 -15.99 4.35 10.39
CA HIS A 181 -16.36 5.00 11.65
C HIS A 181 -17.88 5.05 11.92
N LEU A 182 -18.72 4.71 10.94
CA LEU A 182 -20.17 4.59 11.13
C LEU A 182 -20.54 3.35 11.98
N ASP A 183 -21.61 3.46 12.75
CA ASP A 183 -22.14 2.40 13.60
C ASP A 183 -22.81 1.31 12.76
N LYS A 184 -22.14 0.16 12.72
CA LYS A 184 -22.52 -1.03 11.95
C LYS A 184 -23.93 -1.56 12.25
N THR A 185 -24.49 -1.24 13.41
CA THR A 185 -25.86 -1.67 13.77
C THR A 185 -26.95 -0.77 13.20
N THR A 186 -26.61 0.49 12.92
CA THR A 186 -27.54 1.51 12.37
C THR A 186 -27.44 1.64 10.84
N ILE A 187 -26.35 1.12 10.27
CA ILE A 187 -26.11 1.09 8.83
C ILE A 187 -27.18 0.18 8.17
N GLY A 188 -28.15 0.79 7.48
CA GLY A 188 -29.25 0.12 6.78
C GLY A 188 -30.52 -0.08 7.60
N THR A 189 -30.44 0.00 8.94
CA THR A 189 -31.62 -0.02 9.83
C THR A 189 -31.59 1.27 10.63
N ARG A 190 -32.18 2.31 10.06
CA ARG A 190 -32.23 3.61 10.73
C ARG A 190 -33.05 3.48 12.01
N PRO A 191 -32.53 3.86 13.19
CA PRO A 191 -33.39 4.07 14.33
C PRO A 191 -34.42 5.13 13.93
N LYS A 192 -35.69 4.87 14.23
CA LYS A 192 -36.81 5.78 13.97
C LYS A 192 -36.58 7.05 14.80
N ALA A 193 -35.76 7.98 14.30
CA ALA A 193 -35.43 9.19 15.01
C ALA A 193 -36.74 9.92 15.31
N ALA A 194 -36.88 10.23 16.60
CA ALA A 194 -38.07 10.79 17.21
C ALA A 194 -38.68 11.89 16.33
N ARG A 195 -39.96 11.71 16.00
CA ARG A 195 -40.81 12.78 15.50
C ARG A 195 -40.80 13.90 16.55
N ARG A 196 -39.97 14.92 16.39
CA ARG A 196 -40.13 16.21 17.09
C ARG A 196 -39.97 17.36 16.11
N SER A 197 -41.11 17.72 15.54
CA SER A 197 -41.68 19.08 15.53
C SER A 197 -40.71 20.27 15.53
N ALA A 198 -40.63 20.95 14.38
CA ALA A 198 -40.69 22.40 14.16
C ALA A 198 -40.35 22.60 12.66
N ALA A 199 -41.28 22.85 11.73
CA ALA A 199 -42.09 24.06 11.64
C ALA A 199 -41.30 25.30 12.09
N THR A 200 -40.39 25.75 11.24
CA THR A 200 -40.22 27.17 10.92
C THR A 200 -39.54 27.26 9.57
N ALA A 201 -40.30 27.73 8.59
CA ALA A 201 -39.82 28.10 7.28
C ALA A 201 -38.84 29.28 7.43
N ALA A 202 -37.63 29.13 6.89
CA ALA A 202 -36.76 30.23 6.54
C ALA A 202 -35.86 29.77 5.38
N GLU A 203 -36.24 30.27 4.20
CA GLU A 203 -35.53 30.34 2.91
C GLU A 203 -34.15 29.68 2.84
N ARG A 204 -34.05 28.62 2.04
CA ARG A 204 -32.82 28.31 1.30
C ARG A 204 -33.17 27.86 -0.12
N THR A 205 -32.65 28.64 -1.04
CA THR A 205 -32.71 28.54 -2.51
C THR A 205 -32.40 27.13 -3.01
N PRO A 206 -33.13 26.60 -4.00
CA PRO A 206 -32.81 25.29 -4.57
C PRO A 206 -31.52 25.41 -5.38
N SER A 207 -30.41 24.87 -4.87
CA SER A 207 -29.24 24.58 -5.70
C SER A 207 -29.54 23.34 -6.52
N THR A 208 -29.84 23.54 -7.80
CA THR A 208 -29.97 22.51 -8.83
C THR A 208 -28.74 21.58 -8.82
N PRO A 209 -28.90 20.25 -8.71
CA PRO A 209 -27.77 19.33 -8.86
C PRO A 209 -27.27 19.39 -10.31
N PRO A 210 -25.94 19.32 -10.57
CA PRO A 210 -25.46 19.25 -11.94
C PRO A 210 -25.89 17.92 -12.56
N ALA A 211 -26.60 17.99 -13.68
CA ALA A 211 -26.91 16.84 -14.52
C ALA A 211 -25.60 16.19 -15.00
N ARG A 212 -25.39 14.91 -14.68
CA ARG A 212 -24.38 14.08 -15.34
C ARG A 212 -24.95 12.70 -15.68
N GLY A 213 -25.21 12.54 -16.97
CA GLY A 213 -24.93 11.35 -17.78
C GLY A 213 -25.53 10.04 -17.32
N ASP A 214 -26.66 9.69 -17.92
CA ASP A 214 -27.15 8.32 -18.05
C ASP A 214 -26.01 7.38 -18.46
N ARG A 215 -25.65 6.48 -17.55
CA ARG A 215 -25.07 5.18 -17.89
C ARG A 215 -25.91 4.12 -17.21
N GLY A 216 -26.94 3.69 -17.94
CA GLY A 216 -27.78 2.58 -17.55
C GLY A 216 -26.98 1.27 -17.53
N SER A 217 -27.16 0.51 -16.46
CA SER A 217 -27.59 -0.87 -16.62
C SER A 217 -28.79 -1.09 -15.69
N ALA A 218 -29.87 -1.54 -16.30
CA ALA A 218 -31.18 -1.67 -15.72
C ALA A 218 -31.24 -2.94 -14.86
N ASP A 219 -31.08 -2.79 -13.55
CA ASP A 219 -31.60 -3.73 -12.53
C ASP A 219 -32.17 -2.99 -11.30
N GLY A 220 -32.51 -1.70 -11.46
CA GLY A 220 -32.99 -0.82 -10.40
C GLY A 220 -34.48 -0.92 -10.06
N ALA A 221 -35.22 -1.88 -10.63
CA ALA A 221 -36.68 -1.89 -10.56
C ALA A 221 -37.27 -2.35 -9.21
N THR A 222 -36.50 -3.03 -8.36
CA THR A 222 -37.05 -3.63 -7.12
C THR A 222 -36.67 -2.93 -5.82
N GLY A 223 -35.81 -1.91 -5.86
CA GLY A 223 -35.34 -1.24 -4.63
C GLY A 223 -34.67 -2.20 -3.64
N ARG A 224 -34.22 -3.37 -4.11
CA ARG A 224 -33.64 -4.47 -3.35
C ARG A 224 -32.16 -4.57 -3.61
N CYS A 225 -31.37 -4.81 -2.56
CA CYS A 225 -29.93 -4.97 -2.68
C CYS A 225 -29.61 -6.30 -3.40
N PRO A 226 -28.81 -6.29 -4.49
CA PRO A 226 -28.47 -7.52 -5.22
C PRO A 226 -27.52 -8.42 -4.41
N SER A 227 -26.77 -7.88 -3.45
CA SER A 227 -25.82 -8.66 -2.65
C SER A 227 -26.44 -9.36 -1.44
N CYS A 228 -27.47 -8.80 -0.80
CA CYS A 228 -28.04 -9.36 0.43
C CYS A 228 -29.58 -9.47 0.43
N GLY A 229 -30.25 -8.99 -0.62
CA GLY A 229 -31.71 -8.99 -0.70
C GLY A 229 -32.41 -7.95 0.19
N ALA A 230 -31.68 -7.05 0.87
CA ALA A 230 -32.30 -6.02 1.71
C ALA A 230 -33.11 -5.02 0.88
N GLU A 231 -34.36 -4.78 1.27
CA GLU A 231 -35.22 -3.76 0.68
C GLU A 231 -35.00 -2.40 1.33
N ALA A 232 -35.13 -1.35 0.53
CA ALA A 232 -35.10 0.00 1.06
C ALA A 232 -36.25 0.25 2.03
N GLY A 233 -35.99 1.11 3.03
CA GLY A 233 -37.03 1.58 3.94
C GLY A 233 -38.23 2.19 3.19
N ARG A 234 -39.39 2.22 3.87
CA ARG A 234 -40.65 2.71 3.27
C ARG A 234 -40.63 4.20 2.90
N GLY A 235 -39.64 4.97 3.36
CA GLY A 235 -39.49 6.38 3.03
C GLY A 235 -38.87 6.65 1.65
N ALA A 236 -39.26 7.76 1.02
CA ALA A 236 -38.65 8.22 -0.24
C ALA A 236 -37.14 8.49 -0.09
N ARG A 237 -36.72 8.99 1.09
CA ARG A 237 -35.31 9.21 1.45
C ARG A 237 -34.53 7.91 1.58
N ASP A 238 -35.10 6.88 2.21
CA ASP A 238 -34.42 5.59 2.36
C ASP A 238 -34.20 4.91 0.99
N ARG A 239 -35.20 5.00 0.10
CA ARG A 239 -35.06 4.55 -1.30
C ARG A 239 -34.01 5.34 -2.06
N TRP A 240 -33.94 6.65 -1.85
CA TRP A 240 -32.91 7.47 -2.47
C TRP A 240 -31.51 7.08 -1.98
N GLN A 241 -31.30 6.94 -0.67
CA GLN A 241 -30.00 6.57 -0.11
C GLN A 241 -29.57 5.18 -0.56
N GLN A 242 -30.48 4.19 -0.56
CA GLN A 242 -30.15 2.86 -1.06
C GLN A 242 -29.77 2.88 -2.54
N ARG A 243 -30.39 3.72 -3.36
CA ARG A 243 -29.95 3.90 -4.75
C ARG A 243 -28.54 4.49 -4.84
N GLN A 244 -28.19 5.43 -3.96
CA GLN A 244 -26.84 5.99 -3.91
C GLN A 244 -25.80 4.95 -3.48
N ASP A 245 -26.10 4.15 -2.43
CA ASP A 245 -25.20 3.09 -1.98
C ASP A 245 -25.00 2.02 -3.07
N LEU A 246 -26.08 1.63 -3.75
CA LEU A 246 -26.05 0.67 -4.86
C LEU A 246 -25.39 1.22 -6.13
N ALA A 247 -25.22 2.55 -6.25
CA ALA A 247 -24.46 3.15 -7.34
C ALA A 247 -22.94 3.01 -7.14
N ILE A 248 -22.47 2.65 -5.93
CA ILE A 248 -21.05 2.45 -5.65
C ILE A 248 -20.58 1.13 -6.27
N THR A 249 -19.53 1.20 -7.10
CA THR A 249 -18.90 0.02 -7.68
C THR A 249 -17.90 -0.58 -6.69
N TRP A 250 -18.07 -1.85 -6.33
CA TRP A 250 -17.11 -2.59 -5.51
C TRP A 250 -16.38 -3.63 -6.36
N LEU A 251 -15.06 -3.68 -6.25
CA LEU A 251 -14.20 -4.64 -6.94
C LEU A 251 -13.63 -5.66 -5.96
N TYR A 252 -13.78 -6.94 -6.34
CA TYR A 252 -13.26 -8.10 -5.62
C TYR A 252 -12.38 -8.94 -6.55
N PRO A 253 -11.43 -9.72 -6.01
CA PRO A 253 -10.81 -10.80 -6.77
C PRO A 253 -11.90 -11.77 -7.27
N ASP A 254 -11.83 -12.16 -8.53
CA ASP A 254 -12.71 -13.20 -9.09
C ASP A 254 -12.28 -14.57 -8.53
N PRO A 255 -13.11 -15.26 -7.72
CA PRO A 255 -12.75 -16.55 -7.14
C PRO A 255 -12.70 -17.68 -8.17
N GLN A 256 -13.31 -17.50 -9.34
CA GLN A 256 -13.33 -18.49 -10.42
C GLN A 256 -12.25 -18.24 -11.48
N ARG A 257 -11.73 -17.01 -11.56
CA ARG A 257 -10.66 -16.63 -12.50
C ARG A 257 -9.54 -15.88 -11.78
N PRO A 258 -8.47 -16.58 -11.38
CA PRO A 258 -7.29 -15.94 -10.78
C PRO A 258 -6.75 -14.84 -11.70
N GLY A 259 -6.59 -13.63 -11.18
CA GLY A 259 -6.14 -12.48 -11.98
C GLY A 259 -7.26 -11.69 -12.68
N ALA A 260 -8.53 -11.99 -12.44
CA ALA A 260 -9.66 -11.15 -12.85
C ALA A 260 -10.31 -10.46 -11.64
N VAL A 261 -11.09 -9.40 -11.90
CA VAL A 261 -11.93 -8.74 -10.90
C VAL A 261 -13.40 -8.96 -11.20
N VAL A 262 -14.21 -9.01 -10.14
CA VAL A 262 -15.67 -9.05 -10.23
C VAL A 262 -16.28 -7.82 -9.59
N GLU A 263 -17.24 -7.21 -10.28
CA GLU A 263 -18.04 -6.10 -9.78
C GLU A 263 -19.17 -6.58 -8.88
N ARG A 264 -19.37 -5.88 -7.77
CA ARG A 264 -20.55 -6.05 -6.91
C ARG A 264 -21.11 -4.71 -6.46
N ARG A 265 -22.39 -4.72 -6.10
CA ARG A 265 -23.12 -3.57 -5.54
C ARG A 265 -23.64 -3.95 -4.17
N HIS A 266 -23.34 -3.14 -3.17
CA HIS A 266 -23.73 -3.38 -1.79
C HIS A 266 -24.60 -2.24 -1.28
N CYS A 267 -25.67 -2.56 -0.57
CA CYS A 267 -26.31 -1.58 0.28
C CYS A 267 -25.45 -1.34 1.53
N ALA A 268 -25.74 -0.25 2.24
CA ALA A 268 -25.21 0.04 3.57
C ALA A 268 -25.04 -1.21 4.45
N ALA A 269 -26.08 -2.04 4.61
CA ALA A 269 -26.10 -3.15 5.57
C ALA A 269 -25.11 -4.29 5.25
N CYS A 270 -24.76 -4.50 3.99
CA CYS A 270 -23.99 -5.67 3.54
C CYS A 270 -22.62 -5.34 2.96
N GLN A 271 -22.23 -4.07 2.95
CA GLN A 271 -20.95 -3.67 2.39
C GLN A 271 -19.78 -4.11 3.29
N PRO A 272 -18.59 -4.37 2.73
CA PRO A 272 -17.39 -4.64 3.52
C PRO A 272 -16.98 -3.42 4.34
N HIS A 273 -16.60 -3.65 5.59
CA HIS A 273 -16.08 -2.60 6.48
C HIS A 273 -14.60 -2.80 6.85
N LYS A 274 -14.00 -3.93 6.45
CA LYS A 274 -12.59 -4.25 6.73
C LYS A 274 -11.85 -4.43 5.41
N GLN A 275 -10.60 -3.97 5.36
CA GLN A 275 -9.73 -4.06 4.19
C GLN A 275 -10.42 -3.45 2.96
N VAL A 276 -10.71 -2.15 3.05
CA VAL A 276 -11.37 -1.39 1.99
C VAL A 276 -10.54 -0.16 1.66
N THR A 277 -10.23 0.01 0.38
CA THR A 277 -9.51 1.17 -0.12
C THR A 277 -10.27 1.78 -1.29
N VAL A 278 -10.39 3.11 -1.31
CA VAL A 278 -11.03 3.82 -2.42
C VAL A 278 -9.95 4.13 -3.46
N LEU A 279 -10.21 3.81 -4.72
CA LEU A 279 -9.45 4.39 -5.82
C LEU A 279 -10.11 5.71 -6.21
N GLU A 280 -9.54 6.82 -5.77
CA GLU A 280 -10.13 8.14 -5.96
C GLU A 280 -9.56 8.81 -7.21
N CYS A 281 -10.44 9.24 -8.11
CA CYS A 281 -10.07 10.20 -9.14
C CYS A 281 -9.69 11.53 -8.46
N PRO A 282 -8.51 12.10 -8.72
CA PRO A 282 -8.04 13.32 -8.07
C PRO A 282 -8.90 14.55 -8.41
N ARG A 283 -9.71 14.49 -9.47
CA ARG A 283 -10.54 15.61 -9.94
C ARG A 283 -11.93 15.65 -9.30
N CYS A 284 -12.61 14.51 -9.21
CA CYS A 284 -13.97 14.44 -8.66
C CYS A 284 -14.07 13.70 -7.33
N ARG A 285 -12.95 13.17 -6.81
CA ARG A 285 -12.89 12.43 -5.53
C ARG A 285 -13.84 11.22 -5.52
N ASP A 286 -14.10 10.67 -6.70
CA ASP A 286 -15.01 9.55 -6.94
C ASP A 286 -14.27 8.38 -7.59
N GLY A 287 -14.79 7.16 -7.42
CA GLY A 287 -14.25 5.95 -8.00
C GLY A 287 -14.60 4.68 -7.25
N PRO A 288 -14.12 3.52 -7.73
CA PRO A 288 -14.51 2.22 -7.19
C PRO A 288 -13.90 1.94 -5.81
N MET A 289 -14.59 1.09 -5.06
CA MET A 289 -14.16 0.57 -3.78
C MET A 289 -13.46 -0.78 -3.98
N LEU A 290 -12.20 -0.88 -3.57
CA LEU A 290 -11.46 -2.14 -3.56
C LEU A 290 -11.69 -2.85 -2.23
N ALA A 291 -12.03 -4.14 -2.27
CA ALA A 291 -12.25 -4.96 -1.08
C ALA A 291 -11.23 -6.11 -0.97
N GLY A 292 -10.94 -6.52 0.27
CA GLY A 292 -10.10 -7.69 0.56
C GLY A 292 -8.64 -7.50 0.14
N GLU A 293 -8.09 -8.45 -0.60
CA GLU A 293 -6.70 -8.44 -1.05
C GLU A 293 -6.39 -7.26 -1.99
N LEU A 294 -7.35 -6.87 -2.84
CA LEU A 294 -7.20 -5.73 -3.74
C LEU A 294 -7.01 -4.42 -2.99
N ALA A 295 -7.61 -4.27 -1.80
CA ALA A 295 -7.48 -3.07 -0.98
C ALA A 295 -6.04 -2.84 -0.49
N GLN A 296 -5.25 -3.90 -0.36
CA GLN A 296 -3.84 -3.83 0.06
C GLN A 296 -2.90 -3.48 -1.10
N GLN A 297 -3.36 -3.63 -2.33
CA GLN A 297 -2.61 -3.38 -3.57
C GLN A 297 -3.26 -2.24 -4.36
N ALA A 298 -3.59 -1.15 -3.68
CA ALA A 298 -4.29 -0.01 -4.27
C ALA A 298 -3.35 1.09 -4.79
N ASP A 299 -2.08 1.08 -4.38
CA ASP A 299 -1.09 2.10 -4.74
C ASP A 299 0.32 1.48 -4.96
N PRO A 300 0.70 1.18 -6.22
CA PRO A 300 -0.13 1.29 -7.42
C PRO A 300 -1.17 0.15 -7.48
N PRO A 301 -2.32 0.33 -8.15
CA PRO A 301 -3.36 -0.70 -8.25
C PRO A 301 -2.84 -2.01 -8.86
N ALA A 302 -3.33 -3.17 -8.43
CA ALA A 302 -3.01 -4.45 -9.06
C ALA A 302 -3.37 -4.44 -10.56
N GLU A 303 -2.65 -5.22 -11.38
CA GLU A 303 -2.89 -5.32 -12.83
C GLU A 303 -4.35 -5.63 -13.20
N PRO A 304 -5.06 -6.57 -12.53
CA PRO A 304 -6.48 -6.84 -12.82
C PRO A 304 -7.37 -5.62 -12.60
N VAL A 305 -7.03 -4.80 -11.60
CA VAL A 305 -7.75 -3.56 -11.31
C VAL A 305 -7.44 -2.51 -12.37
N ARG A 306 -6.18 -2.40 -12.84
CA ARG A 306 -5.81 -1.49 -13.94
C ARG A 306 -6.48 -1.84 -15.26
N ALA A 307 -6.56 -3.13 -15.60
CA ALA A 307 -7.26 -3.60 -16.78
C ALA A 307 -8.74 -3.16 -16.72
N TRP A 308 -9.41 -3.45 -15.61
CA TRP A 308 -10.79 -3.03 -15.38
C TRP A 308 -10.97 -1.51 -15.47
N LEU A 309 -10.09 -0.73 -14.82
CA LEU A 309 -10.12 0.73 -14.86
C LEU A 309 -10.03 1.26 -16.29
N THR A 310 -9.12 0.69 -17.09
CA THR A 310 -8.91 1.06 -18.51
C THR A 310 -10.16 0.76 -19.35
N GLU A 311 -10.75 -0.43 -19.18
CA GLU A 311 -12.02 -0.80 -19.84
C GLU A 311 -13.16 0.17 -19.47
N HIS A 312 -13.14 0.71 -18.25
CA HIS A 312 -14.12 1.67 -17.73
C HIS A 312 -13.73 3.14 -18.00
N GLY A 313 -12.78 3.36 -18.91
CA GLY A 313 -12.39 4.68 -19.42
C GLY A 313 -11.54 5.52 -18.46
N TRP A 314 -10.95 4.90 -17.43
CA TRP A 314 -9.92 5.56 -16.62
C TRP A 314 -8.61 5.62 -17.36
N HIS A 315 -7.83 6.67 -17.08
CA HIS A 315 -6.53 6.93 -17.70
C HIS A 315 -5.59 7.58 -16.68
N GLU A 316 -4.29 7.45 -16.87
CA GLU A 316 -3.29 8.16 -16.06
C GLU A 316 -3.07 9.57 -16.62
N ASP A 317 -3.06 10.58 -15.74
CA ASP A 317 -2.62 11.94 -16.03
C ASP A 317 -1.50 12.38 -15.07
N GLU A 318 -1.00 13.61 -15.20
CA GLU A 318 0.08 14.17 -14.35
C GLU A 318 -0.24 14.16 -12.85
N ARG A 319 -1.52 14.00 -12.46
CA ARG A 319 -2.01 13.99 -11.08
C ARG A 319 -2.45 12.59 -10.63
N GLY A 320 -2.31 11.56 -11.47
CA GLY A 320 -2.61 10.17 -11.17
C GLY A 320 -3.75 9.57 -12.01
N LEU A 321 -4.43 8.56 -11.47
CA LEU A 321 -5.54 7.87 -12.16
C LEU A 321 -6.80 8.72 -12.18
N VAL A 322 -7.26 9.09 -13.37
CA VAL A 322 -8.44 9.94 -13.62
C VAL A 322 -9.54 9.14 -14.30
N CYS A 323 -10.79 9.34 -13.87
CA CYS A 323 -11.94 8.63 -14.42
C CYS A 323 -12.38 9.19 -15.78
N GLY A 324 -13.09 8.37 -16.58
CA GLY A 324 -13.57 8.74 -17.92
C GLY A 324 -14.58 9.90 -17.96
N ALA A 325 -15.05 10.39 -16.83
CA ALA A 325 -15.84 11.63 -16.75
C ALA A 325 -14.98 12.90 -16.84
N HIS A 326 -13.65 12.78 -16.82
CA HIS A 326 -12.71 13.88 -16.94
C HIS A 326 -11.66 13.56 -18.01
N PRO A 327 -12.03 13.56 -19.30
CA PRO A 327 -11.10 13.25 -20.38
C PRO A 327 -9.90 14.21 -20.39
N VAL A 328 -8.77 13.70 -20.87
CA VAL A 328 -7.58 14.51 -21.15
C VAL A 328 -7.96 15.66 -22.09
N ARG A 329 -7.68 16.91 -21.70
CA ARG A 329 -7.80 18.04 -22.62
C ARG A 329 -6.72 17.86 -23.69
N VAL A 330 -7.10 17.39 -24.86
CA VAL A 330 -6.27 17.52 -26.06
C VAL A 330 -6.17 19.02 -26.33
N PRO A 331 -4.97 19.64 -26.35
CA PRO A 331 -4.85 21.04 -26.74
C PRO A 331 -5.43 21.18 -28.15
N ALA A 332 -6.41 22.08 -28.30
CA ALA A 332 -7.02 22.36 -29.59
C ALA A 332 -5.92 22.75 -30.58
N GLY A 333 -5.76 21.94 -31.62
CA GLY A 333 -4.80 22.22 -32.69
C GLY A 333 -5.06 23.58 -33.31
N SER A 334 -4.00 24.36 -33.49
CA SER A 334 -4.03 25.57 -34.30
C SER A 334 -4.52 25.21 -35.71
N PRO A 335 -5.49 25.95 -36.28
CA PRO A 335 -5.82 25.78 -37.69
C PRO A 335 -4.62 26.23 -38.54
N ARG A 336 -4.42 25.51 -39.64
CA ARG A 336 -3.39 25.73 -40.66
C ARG A 336 -3.49 27.10 -41.32
#